data_AF-A0A847XQ59-F1
#
_entry.id   AF-A0A847XQ59-F1
#
_cell.length_a   1.000
_cell.length_b   1.000
_cell.length_c   1.000
_cell.angle_alpha   90.00
_cell.angle_beta   90.00
_cell.angle_gamma   90.00
#
_symmetry.space_group_name_H-M   'P 1'
#
loop_
_entity.id
_entity.type
_entity.pdbx_description
1 polymer ?
#
loop_
_entity_poly.entity_id
_entity_poly.type
_entity_poly.pdbx_seq_one_letter_code
_entity_poly.pdbx_strand_id
1 'polypeptide(L)'
;MSRQQAEDFYAIHRGKPFFENLVEFMSSGPIFVMILKHKNAVEEFRKLIGATDPEKAEPGTIRKLFAVSVTMNAIHGSDSDESAAREADFFFSDSERYI
;
A
#
# COMPACT_ATOMS: atom_id res chain seq x y z
N MET A 1 -0.27 6.92 9.80
CA MET A 1 -1.01 8.07 9.22
C MET A 1 -1.96 8.63 10.27
N SER A 2 -2.57 9.81 10.09
CA SER A 2 -3.73 10.14 10.93
C SER A 2 -4.92 9.24 10.57
N ARG A 3 -5.88 9.07 11.48
CA ARG A 3 -7.09 8.27 11.21
C ARG A 3 -7.87 8.82 10.00
N GLN A 4 -8.08 10.13 9.95
CA GLN A 4 -8.77 10.80 8.84
C GLN A 4 -8.08 10.52 7.50
N GLN A 5 -6.75 10.66 7.44
CA GLN A 5 -5.98 10.36 6.23
C GLN A 5 -6.14 8.89 5.80
N ALA A 6 -6.20 7.95 6.74
CA ALA A 6 -6.40 6.54 6.43
C ALA A 6 -7.81 6.26 5.88
N GLU A 7 -8.85 6.89 6.45
CA GLU A 7 -10.22 6.79 5.96
C GLU A 7 -10.38 7.36 4.54
N ASP A 8 -9.71 8.48 4.25
CA ASP A 8 -9.73 9.12 2.94
C ASP A 8 -8.98 8.28 1.91
N PHE A 9 -7.78 7.78 2.25
CA PHE A 9 -6.98 6.95 1.36
C PHE A 9 -7.68 5.64 1.00
N TYR A 10 -8.29 4.97 1.98
CA TYR A 10 -8.99 3.70 1.78
C TYR A 10 -10.49 3.87 1.48
N ALA A 11 -10.96 5.05 1.08
CA ALA A 11 -12.38 5.34 0.88
C ALA A 11 -13.07 4.37 -0.10
N ILE A 12 -12.33 3.83 -1.08
CA ILE A 12 -12.83 2.80 -2.02
C ILE A 12 -13.28 1.49 -1.35
N HIS A 13 -12.85 1.25 -0.11
CA HIS A 13 -13.21 0.09 0.69
C HIS A 13 -14.27 0.39 1.74
N ARG A 14 -14.81 1.60 1.79
CA ARG A 14 -15.86 1.98 2.74
C ARG A 14 -17.07 1.04 2.62
N GLY A 15 -17.57 0.57 3.76
CA GLY A 15 -18.66 -0.41 3.84
C GLY A 15 -18.24 -1.87 3.67
N LYS A 16 -16.95 -2.16 3.40
CA LYS A 16 -16.43 -3.53 3.48
C LYS A 16 -16.23 -3.93 4.94
N PRO A 17 -16.43 -5.21 5.31
CA PRO A 17 -16.30 -5.67 6.70
C PRO A 17 -14.93 -5.41 7.34
N PHE A 18 -13.87 -5.31 6.52
CA PHE A 18 -12.50 -5.11 6.97
C PHE A 18 -12.08 -3.63 7.05
N PHE A 19 -12.93 -2.68 6.62
CA PHE A 19 -12.55 -1.27 6.47
C PHE A 19 -12.11 -0.63 7.79
N GLU A 20 -12.87 -0.81 8.86
CA GLU A 20 -12.54 -0.21 10.17
C GLU A 20 -11.22 -0.74 10.73
N ASN A 21 -11.00 -2.05 10.65
CA ASN A 21 -9.75 -2.66 11.10
C ASN A 21 -8.54 -2.19 10.26
N LEU A 22 -8.75 -1.97 8.95
CA LEU A 22 -7.71 -1.43 8.07
C LEU A 22 -7.34 0.01 8.45
N VAL A 23 -8.34 0.85 8.67
CA VAL A 23 -8.16 2.25 9.11
C VAL A 23 -7.47 2.32 10.48
N GLU A 24 -7.91 1.50 11.43
CA GLU A 24 -7.32 1.41 12.77
C GLU A 24 -5.84 1.00 12.68
N PHE A 25 -5.53 -0.04 11.91
CA PHE A 25 -4.15 -0.48 11.74
C PHE A 25 -3.26 0.59 11.10
N MET A 26 -3.71 1.20 10.01
CA MET A 26 -2.93 2.21 9.26
C MET A 26 -2.76 3.55 10.01
N SER A 27 -3.59 3.77 11.03
CA SER A 27 -3.48 4.91 11.95
C SER A 27 -2.83 4.60 13.30
N SER A 28 -2.51 3.33 13.57
CA SER A 28 -1.89 2.89 14.84
C SER A 28 -0.42 3.32 15.00
N GLY A 29 0.24 3.77 13.92
CA GLY A 29 1.64 4.14 13.96
C GLY A 29 2.10 5.00 12.77
N PRO A 30 3.38 5.43 12.79
CA PRO A 30 3.98 6.11 11.66
C PRO A 30 4.09 5.16 10.47
N ILE A 31 4.08 5.74 9.27
CA ILE A 31 4.34 5.01 8.02
C ILE A 31 5.45 5.71 7.26
N PHE A 32 6.02 5.00 6.30
CA PHE A 32 6.96 5.56 5.33
C PHE A 32 6.35 5.45 3.93
N VAL A 33 6.15 6.58 3.28
CA VAL A 33 5.58 6.65 1.92
C VAL A 33 6.71 6.97 0.94
N MET A 34 6.71 6.31 -0.21
CA MET A 34 7.70 6.53 -1.27
C MET A 34 7.05 6.49 -2.64
N ILE A 35 7.64 7.21 -3.59
CA ILE A 35 7.41 7.02 -5.03
C ILE A 35 8.62 6.28 -5.60
N LEU A 36 8.37 5.20 -6.32
CA LEU A 36 9.40 4.39 -6.99
C LEU A 36 9.31 4.55 -8.50
N LYS A 37 10.47 4.72 -9.15
CA LYS A 37 10.57 4.84 -10.61
C LYS A 37 11.33 3.64 -11.18
N HIS A 38 10.69 2.95 -12.12
CA HIS A 38 11.27 1.82 -12.84
C HIS A 38 10.49 1.59 -14.14
N LYS A 39 11.08 0.89 -15.11
CA LYS A 39 10.32 0.42 -16.28
C LYS A 39 9.34 -0.66 -15.82
N ASN A 40 8.04 -0.51 -16.07
CA ASN A 40 7.00 -1.40 -15.53
C ASN A 40 6.97 -1.41 -13.99
N ALA A 41 7.14 -0.24 -13.36
CA ALA A 41 7.31 -0.11 -11.91
C ALA A 41 6.21 -0.81 -11.09
N VAL A 42 4.94 -0.62 -11.44
CA VAL A 42 3.82 -1.24 -10.71
C VAL A 42 3.90 -2.76 -10.77
N GLU A 43 4.05 -3.34 -11.95
CA GLU A 43 4.13 -4.79 -12.13
C GLU A 43 5.33 -5.39 -11.39
N GLU A 44 6.52 -4.84 -11.60
CA GLU A 44 7.75 -5.34 -11.00
C GLU A 44 7.75 -5.18 -9.48
N PHE A 45 7.21 -4.08 -8.96
CA PHE A 45 7.07 -3.90 -7.51
C PHE A 45 6.06 -4.86 -6.92
N ARG A 46 4.93 -5.13 -7.60
CA ARG A 46 3.96 -6.14 -7.16
C ARG A 46 4.55 -7.55 -7.12
N LYS A 47 5.41 -7.90 -8.09
CA LYS A 47 6.17 -9.16 -8.07
C LYS A 47 7.11 -9.22 -6.86
N LEU A 48 7.84 -8.13 -6.58
CA LEU A 48 8.76 -8.05 -5.44
C LEU A 48 8.04 -8.20 -4.09
N ILE A 49 6.92 -7.51 -3.90
CA ILE A 49 6.22 -7.53 -2.60
C ILE A 49 5.41 -8.80 -2.37
N GLY A 50 4.95 -9.47 -3.44
CA GLY A 50 4.20 -10.73 -3.37
C GLY A 50 2.69 -10.56 -3.13
N ALA A 51 1.97 -11.70 -3.08
CA ALA A 51 0.51 -11.73 -2.89
C ALA A 51 0.09 -11.05 -1.57
N THR A 52 -1.07 -10.38 -1.56
CA THR A 52 -1.62 -9.66 -0.38
C THR A 52 -1.77 -10.58 0.83
N ASP A 53 -2.16 -11.83 0.58
CA ASP A 53 -2.19 -12.89 1.58
C ASP A 53 -0.81 -13.55 1.64
N PRO A 54 -0.07 -13.43 2.76
CA PRO A 54 1.28 -13.96 2.87
C PRO A 54 1.36 -15.49 2.84
N GLU A 55 0.26 -16.19 3.11
CA GLU A 55 0.21 -17.65 2.93
C GLU A 55 0.34 -18.02 1.44
N LYS A 56 -0.20 -17.16 0.57
CA LYS A 56 -0.17 -17.28 -0.90
C LYS A 56 1.02 -16.58 -1.55
N ALA A 57 1.87 -15.90 -0.78
CA ALA A 57 3.03 -15.21 -1.31
C ALA A 57 4.20 -16.18 -1.58
N GLU A 58 4.85 -16.00 -2.72
CA GLU A 58 5.99 -16.83 -3.14
C GLU A 58 7.21 -16.65 -2.21
N PRO A 59 8.03 -17.69 -2.00
CA PRO A 59 9.27 -17.60 -1.25
C PRO A 59 10.16 -16.45 -1.70
N GLY A 60 10.70 -15.68 -0.74
CA GLY A 60 11.61 -14.56 -1.00
C GLY A 60 10.93 -13.21 -1.27
N THR A 61 9.60 -13.15 -1.42
CA THR A 61 8.87 -11.88 -1.50
C THR A 61 8.78 -11.17 -0.14
N ILE A 62 8.64 -9.84 -0.14
CA ILE A 62 8.58 -9.05 1.10
C ILE A 62 7.46 -9.54 2.03
N ARG A 63 6.26 -9.80 1.49
CA ARG A 63 5.13 -10.31 2.28
C ARG A 63 5.40 -11.69 2.83
N LYS A 64 6.09 -12.57 2.09
CA LYS A 64 6.43 -13.91 2.62
C LYS A 64 7.42 -13.84 3.77
N LEU A 65 8.35 -12.89 3.73
CA LEU A 65 9.42 -12.75 4.71
C LEU A 65 8.98 -12.00 5.98
N PHE A 66 8.10 -11.00 5.85
CA PHE A 66 7.87 -10.02 6.92
C PHE A 66 6.41 -9.79 7.32
N ALA A 67 5.43 -10.31 6.57
CA ALA A 67 4.03 -10.15 6.95
C ALA A 67 3.65 -11.02 8.16
N VAL A 68 2.71 -10.53 8.95
CA VAL A 68 2.11 -11.26 10.08
C VAL A 68 0.73 -11.81 9.70
N SER A 69 -0.03 -11.08 8.89
CA SER A 69 -1.38 -11.46 8.44
C SER A 69 -1.78 -10.70 7.17
N VAL A 70 -2.98 -10.95 6.64
CA VAL A 70 -3.54 -10.20 5.49
C VAL A 70 -3.64 -8.70 5.78
N THR A 71 -4.05 -8.32 7.00
CA THR A 71 -4.13 -6.91 7.43
C THR A 71 -2.75 -6.33 7.71
N MET A 72 -1.88 -7.11 8.36
CA MET A 72 -0.53 -6.70 8.74
C MET A 72 0.50 -7.28 7.76
N ASN A 73 0.38 -6.91 6.49
CA ASN A 73 1.15 -7.51 5.40
C ASN A 73 2.46 -6.78 5.05
N ALA A 74 3.01 -6.03 6.00
CA ALA A 74 4.29 -5.31 5.94
C ALA A 74 4.42 -4.16 4.91
N ILE A 75 3.83 -4.26 3.72
CA ILE A 75 4.02 -3.27 2.65
C ILE A 75 2.80 -3.13 1.74
N HIS A 76 2.46 -1.88 1.41
CA HIS A 76 1.50 -1.51 0.38
C HIS A 76 2.20 -1.25 -0.95
N GLY A 77 1.52 -1.55 -2.05
CA GLY A 77 1.95 -1.20 -3.40
C GLY A 77 0.73 -1.11 -4.30
N SER A 78 0.68 -0.04 -5.11
CA SER A 78 -0.43 0.24 -6.01
C SER A 78 -0.70 -0.95 -6.95
N ASP A 79 -1.96 -1.13 -7.36
CA ASP A 79 -2.41 -2.28 -8.15
C ASP A 79 -2.48 -2.04 -9.67
N SER A 80 -2.47 -0.78 -10.09
CA SER A 80 -2.38 -0.35 -11.48
C SER A 80 -1.63 0.98 -11.60
N ASP A 81 -1.29 1.38 -12.82
CA ASP A 81 -0.66 2.68 -13.09
C ASP A 81 -1.60 3.84 -12.71
N GLU A 82 -2.91 3.69 -12.91
CA GLU A 82 -3.91 4.67 -12.50
C GLU A 82 -3.98 4.81 -10.97
N SER A 83 -3.91 3.69 -10.25
CA SER A 83 -3.82 3.71 -8.79
C SER A 83 -2.53 4.36 -8.32
N ALA A 84 -1.40 4.05 -8.96
CA ALA A 84 -0.11 4.63 -8.60
C ALA A 84 -0.11 6.16 -8.74
N ALA A 85 -0.67 6.69 -9.84
CA ALA A 85 -0.80 8.14 -10.03
C ALA A 85 -1.67 8.78 -8.95
N ARG A 86 -2.86 8.25 -8.70
CA ARG A 86 -3.80 8.74 -7.68
C ARG A 86 -3.20 8.69 -6.26
N GLU A 87 -2.53 7.60 -5.91
CA GLU A 87 -1.91 7.42 -4.60
C GLU A 87 -0.71 8.36 -4.43
N ALA A 88 0.08 8.60 -5.49
CA ALA A 88 1.15 9.59 -5.47
C ALA A 88 0.62 11.01 -5.28
N ASP A 89 -0.43 11.39 -6.00
CA ASP A 89 -1.09 12.69 -5.86
C ASP A 89 -1.73 12.89 -4.48
N PHE A 90 -2.15 11.81 -3.81
CA PHE A 90 -2.72 11.87 -2.46
C PHE A 90 -1.67 12.23 -1.39
N PHE A 91 -0.45 11.68 -1.50
CA PHE A 91 0.58 11.84 -0.47
C PHE A 91 1.62 12.92 -0.75
N PHE A 92 1.85 13.27 -2.01
CA PHE A 92 2.91 14.19 -2.41
C PHE A 92 2.33 15.32 -3.25
N SER A 93 2.67 16.57 -2.91
CA SER A 93 2.40 17.72 -3.77
C SER A 93 3.21 17.63 -5.08
N ASP A 94 2.81 18.40 -6.10
CA ASP A 94 3.50 18.41 -7.40
C ASP A 94 4.99 18.75 -7.25
N SER A 95 5.35 19.60 -6.29
CA SER A 95 6.75 19.97 -5.99
C SER A 95 7.55 18.86 -5.30
N GLU A 96 6.91 17.88 -4.69
CA GLU A 96 7.56 16.74 -4.03
C GLU A 96 7.74 15.55 -4.99
N ARG A 97 7.03 15.56 -6.13
CA ARG A 97 7.13 14.51 -7.16
C ARG A 97 8.24 14.89 -8.15
N TYR A 98 9.47 14.51 -7.82
CA TYR A 98 10.62 14.66 -8.71
C TYR A 98 10.56 13.60 -9.83
N ILE A 99 9.89 13.93 -10.94
CA ILE A 99 9.74 13.05 -12.12
C ILE A 99 10.98 13.10 -13.01
#